data_AF-A0A532UB10-F1
#
_entry.id   AF-A0A532UB10-F1
#
_cell.length_a   1.000
_cell.length_b   1.000
_cell.length_c   1.000
_cell.angle_alpha   90.00
_cell.angle_beta   90.00
_cell.angle_gamma   90.00
#
_symmetry.space_group_name_H-M   'P 1'
#
loop_
_entity.id
_entity.type
_entity.pdbx_description
1 polymer ?
#
loop_
_entity_poly.entity_id
_entity_poly.type
_entity_poly.pdbx_seq_one_letter_code
_entity_poly.pdbx_strand_id
1 'polypeptide(L)'
;MIKEGMIEDGDQLSKWNTQWEVVTDQVAGGSSTCAIQIIPQGAEGSAKSLQLSGKVTTSFAFGFAGVSLYLAPPGAEAADVSRYKEIQFYAKGDGKQYRVVFATLAVTDFDDFSHLFTAREDWQLVKIPLAELRQMGFGKRVKWTGRDVTSLQLTTFGAPYKSFLLVIDEV
;
A
#
# COMPACT_ATOMS: atom_id res chain seq x y z
N MET A 1 10.54 1.90 14.83
CA MET A 1 9.25 1.32 14.43
C MET A 1 8.45 2.48 13.86
N ILE A 2 7.95 2.43 12.62
CA ILE A 2 6.73 3.21 12.32
C ILE A 2 5.69 2.52 13.18
N LYS A 3 5.52 3.00 14.41
CA LYS A 3 4.53 2.53 15.36
C LYS A 3 3.33 3.49 15.29
N GLU A 4 3.06 3.96 14.08
CA GLU A 4 2.20 5.10 13.80
C GLU A 4 1.12 4.59 12.85
N GLY A 5 0.02 4.18 13.48
CA GLY A 5 -1.11 3.48 12.89
C GLY A 5 -1.66 4.12 11.61
N MET A 6 -1.99 3.30 10.61
CA MET A 6 -2.63 3.66 9.35
C MET A 6 -4.15 3.51 9.39
N ILE A 7 -4.71 2.89 10.44
CA ILE A 7 -6.15 2.84 10.71
C ILE A 7 -6.35 3.03 12.23
N GLU A 8 -7.11 4.04 12.64
CA GLU A 8 -7.59 4.16 14.03
C GLU A 8 -9.12 4.04 14.09
N ASP A 9 -9.62 3.35 15.12
CA ASP A 9 -11.02 3.36 15.60
C ASP A 9 -12.13 3.08 14.56
N GLY A 10 -11.74 2.65 13.36
CA GLY A 10 -12.62 2.28 12.27
C GLY A 10 -13.29 3.43 11.56
N ASP A 11 -12.55 4.51 11.36
CA ASP A 11 -12.72 5.36 10.20
C ASP A 11 -11.64 5.04 9.15
N GLN A 12 -11.64 5.77 8.03
CA GLN A 12 -10.61 5.63 7.00
C GLN A 12 -9.38 6.50 7.30
N LEU A 13 -9.32 7.15 8.47
CA LEU A 13 -8.23 8.05 8.82
C LEU A 13 -7.05 7.27 9.38
N SER A 14 -5.87 7.60 8.86
CA SER A 14 -4.62 7.26 9.52
C SER A 14 -4.33 8.22 10.66
N LYS A 15 -3.37 7.87 11.53
CA LYS A 15 -2.82 8.81 12.53
C LYS A 15 -2.16 10.06 11.92
N TRP A 16 -1.96 10.09 10.60
CA TRP A 16 -1.49 11.25 9.85
C TRP A 16 -2.63 12.22 9.46
N ASN A 17 -3.86 11.93 9.90
CA ASN A 17 -5.08 12.65 9.55
C ASN A 17 -5.34 12.67 8.03
N THR A 18 -4.91 11.60 7.34
CA THR A 18 -5.12 11.37 5.91
C THR A 18 -5.97 10.12 5.71
N GLN A 19 -6.74 10.07 4.63
CA GLN A 19 -7.62 8.94 4.33
C GLN A 19 -6.99 7.97 3.35
N TRP A 20 -7.33 6.69 3.49
CA TRP A 20 -7.07 5.71 2.44
C TRP A 20 -7.91 6.01 1.21
N GLU A 21 -7.25 6.23 0.08
CA GLU A 21 -7.90 6.49 -1.20
C GLU A 21 -7.67 5.33 -2.17
N VAL A 22 -8.67 5.03 -3.00
CA VAL A 22 -8.53 4.03 -4.06
C VAL A 22 -7.53 4.52 -5.11
N VAL A 23 -6.56 3.68 -5.44
CA VAL A 23 -5.61 3.90 -6.55
C VAL A 23 -5.63 2.70 -7.50
N THR A 24 -5.72 2.96 -8.79
CA THR A 24 -5.79 1.92 -9.84
C THR A 24 -5.02 2.36 -11.07
N ASP A 25 -4.75 1.40 -11.95
CA ASP A 25 -4.13 1.63 -13.26
C ASP A 25 -4.93 2.55 -14.21
N GLN A 26 -6.12 3.02 -13.84
CA GLN A 26 -6.90 3.97 -14.65
C GLN A 26 -6.14 5.27 -14.92
N VAL A 27 -5.27 5.69 -14.01
CA VAL A 27 -4.37 6.85 -14.21
C VAL A 27 -3.41 6.66 -15.39
N ALA A 28 -3.16 5.41 -15.79
CA ALA A 28 -2.32 5.02 -16.91
C ALA A 28 -3.12 4.42 -18.08
N GLY A 29 -4.44 4.66 -18.13
CA GLY A 29 -5.33 4.16 -19.18
C GLY A 29 -5.81 2.71 -18.98
N GLY A 30 -5.59 2.14 -17.79
CA GLY A 30 -6.11 0.84 -17.40
C GLY A 30 -7.62 0.84 -17.11
N SER A 31 -8.15 -0.33 -16.74
CA SER A 31 -9.57 -0.52 -16.42
C SER A 31 -9.79 -1.42 -15.21
N SER A 32 -8.78 -1.52 -14.35
CA SER A 32 -8.89 -2.22 -13.07
C SER A 32 -9.81 -1.46 -12.12
N THR A 33 -10.33 -2.15 -11.12
CA THR A 33 -11.26 -1.57 -10.12
C THR A 33 -10.86 -2.02 -8.73
N CYS A 34 -11.05 -1.14 -7.75
CA CYS A 34 -10.90 -1.44 -6.32
C CYS A 34 -12.05 -0.80 -5.56
N ALA A 35 -12.56 -1.50 -4.56
CA ALA A 35 -13.47 -1.01 -3.54
C ALA A 35 -12.82 -1.23 -2.17
N ILE A 36 -13.09 -0.31 -1.25
CA ILE A 36 -12.63 -0.39 0.13
C ILE A 36 -13.81 -0.45 1.09
N GLN A 37 -13.67 -1.24 2.15
CA GLN A 37 -14.68 -1.36 3.19
C GLN A 37 -14.01 -1.61 4.53
N ILE A 38 -14.48 -0.91 5.57
CA ILE A 38 -14.13 -1.24 6.95
C ILE A 38 -15.04 -2.38 7.39
N ILE A 39 -14.45 -3.50 7.83
CA ILE A 39 -15.15 -4.70 8.28
C ILE A 39 -14.81 -5.00 9.74
N PRO A 40 -15.67 -5.70 10.50
CA PRO A 40 -15.34 -6.14 11.85
C PRO A 40 -14.26 -7.25 11.85
N GLN A 41 -13.70 -7.55 13.02
CA GLN A 41 -12.72 -8.63 13.27
C GLN A 41 -11.36 -8.40 12.60
N GLY A 42 -10.55 -7.54 13.20
CA GLY A 42 -9.17 -7.35 12.78
C GLY A 42 -8.22 -8.38 13.37
N ALA A 43 -6.93 -8.17 13.13
CA ALA A 43 -5.86 -9.03 13.62
C ALA A 43 -5.70 -8.89 15.14
N GLU A 44 -5.19 -9.94 15.79
CA GLU A 44 -4.94 -9.97 17.24
C GLU A 44 -6.14 -9.54 18.13
N GLY A 45 -7.37 -9.70 17.62
CA GLY A 45 -8.59 -9.32 18.34
C GLY A 45 -8.96 -7.83 18.27
N SER A 46 -8.32 -7.05 17.38
CA SER A 46 -8.75 -5.69 17.10
C SER A 46 -10.19 -5.67 16.55
N ALA A 47 -10.89 -4.56 16.74
CA ALA A 47 -12.32 -4.49 16.46
C ALA A 47 -12.65 -4.50 14.96
N LYS A 48 -11.78 -3.93 14.13
CA LYS A 48 -12.07 -3.62 12.72
C LYS A 48 -10.81 -3.78 11.87
N SER A 49 -10.99 -3.96 10.56
CA SER A 49 -9.91 -4.03 9.57
C SER A 49 -10.37 -3.41 8.24
N LEU A 50 -9.43 -3.07 7.36
CA LEU A 50 -9.73 -2.55 6.02
C LEU A 50 -9.66 -3.68 4.99
N GLN A 51 -10.79 -3.93 4.34
CA GLN A 51 -10.90 -4.83 3.21
C GLN A 51 -10.82 -4.07 1.90
N LEU A 52 -9.99 -4.57 0.99
CA LEU A 52 -9.88 -4.17 -0.41
C LEU A 52 -10.35 -5.33 -1.27
N SER A 53 -11.20 -5.04 -2.25
CA SER A 53 -11.60 -6.04 -3.25
C SER A 53 -11.84 -5.42 -4.61
N GLY A 54 -11.71 -6.22 -5.66
CA GLY A 54 -11.86 -5.72 -7.02
C GLY A 54 -11.32 -6.68 -8.06
N LYS A 55 -10.92 -6.16 -9.22
CA LYS A 55 -10.35 -6.94 -10.33
C LYS A 55 -9.17 -6.19 -10.93
N VAL A 56 -8.24 -6.93 -11.52
CA VAL A 56 -7.10 -6.38 -12.26
C VAL A 56 -7.18 -6.84 -13.71
N THR A 57 -7.17 -5.89 -14.64
CA THR A 57 -7.26 -6.16 -16.08
C THR A 57 -5.90 -6.02 -16.77
N THR A 58 -5.85 -6.31 -18.06
CA THR A 58 -4.65 -6.20 -18.91
C THR A 58 -4.76 -5.07 -19.94
N SER A 59 -5.70 -4.14 -19.76
CA SER A 59 -5.80 -2.96 -20.64
C SER A 59 -4.60 -2.03 -20.49
N PHE A 60 -3.98 -2.03 -19.31
CA PHE A 60 -2.65 -1.51 -19.08
C PHE A 60 -1.66 -2.67 -18.87
N ALA A 61 -0.46 -2.56 -19.43
CA ALA A 61 0.55 -3.62 -19.39
C ALA A 61 1.01 -3.97 -17.97
N PHE A 62 0.94 -3.01 -17.04
CA PHE A 62 1.30 -3.19 -15.63
C PHE A 62 0.08 -2.98 -14.73
N GLY A 63 -1.04 -3.64 -15.07
CA GLY A 63 -2.30 -3.46 -14.38
C GLY A 63 -2.21 -3.65 -12.86
N PHE A 64 -2.86 -2.77 -12.11
CA PHE A 64 -2.86 -2.79 -10.65
C PHE A 64 -4.13 -2.15 -10.08
N ALA A 65 -4.46 -2.53 -8.85
CA ALA A 65 -5.55 -1.96 -8.07
C ALA A 65 -5.23 -2.03 -6.57
N GLY A 66 -5.65 -1.03 -5.81
CA GLY A 66 -5.42 -1.00 -4.38
C GLY A 66 -5.76 0.34 -3.74
N VAL A 67 -4.98 0.69 -2.73
CA VAL A 67 -5.17 1.92 -1.93
C VAL A 67 -3.87 2.68 -1.75
N SER A 68 -3.99 3.98 -1.54
CA SER A 68 -2.92 4.92 -1.24
C SER A 68 -3.24 5.67 0.04
N LEU A 69 -2.23 5.90 0.86
CA LEU A 69 -2.26 6.75 2.03
C LEU A 69 -1.22 7.87 1.86
N TYR A 70 -1.67 9.11 1.80
CA TYR A 70 -0.75 10.26 1.81
C TYR A 70 -0.10 10.39 3.18
N LEU A 71 1.22 10.58 3.18
CA LEU A 71 2.00 10.65 4.42
C LEU A 71 2.44 12.09 4.75
N ALA A 72 2.35 13.00 3.79
CA ALA A 72 2.76 14.39 3.99
C ALA A 72 1.87 15.07 5.06
N PRO A 73 2.45 15.66 6.10
CA PRO A 73 1.67 16.42 7.08
C PRO A 73 1.10 17.70 6.45
N PRO A 74 0.07 18.32 7.05
CA PRO A 74 -0.49 19.59 6.56
C PRO A 74 0.59 20.66 6.32
N GLY A 75 0.65 21.18 5.10
CA GLY A 75 1.62 22.20 4.70
C GLY A 75 2.98 21.67 4.21
N ALA A 76 3.16 20.35 4.07
CA ALA A 76 4.32 19.73 3.46
C ALA A 76 3.95 18.97 2.18
N GLU A 77 4.91 18.83 1.25
CA GLU A 77 4.75 18.03 0.03
C GLU A 77 5.12 16.55 0.24
N ALA A 78 5.91 16.26 1.28
CA ALA A 78 6.40 14.93 1.59
C ALA A 78 6.70 14.76 3.09
N ALA A 79 6.84 13.51 3.52
CA ALA A 79 7.20 13.09 4.85
C ALA A 79 8.63 12.54 4.92
N ASP A 80 9.28 12.78 6.07
CA ASP A 80 10.54 12.15 6.44
C ASP A 80 10.28 10.89 7.28
N VAL A 81 10.43 9.74 6.63
CA VAL A 81 10.36 8.40 7.23
C VAL A 81 11.76 7.81 7.49
N SER A 82 12.84 8.57 7.30
CA SER A 82 14.23 8.06 7.40
C SER A 82 14.62 7.63 8.83
N ARG A 83 13.88 8.09 9.84
CA ARG A 83 14.02 7.64 11.25
C ARG A 83 13.53 6.20 11.47
N TYR A 84 12.78 5.64 10.54
CA TYR A 84 12.21 4.32 10.66
C TYR A 84 13.02 3.26 9.94
N LYS A 85 12.94 2.04 10.46
CA LYS A 85 13.70 0.89 9.93
C LYS A 85 12.84 -0.04 9.08
N GLU A 86 11.54 -0.07 9.35
CA GLU A 86 10.60 -1.01 8.77
C GLU A 86 9.17 -0.48 8.88
N ILE A 87 8.32 -0.99 7.99
CA ILE A 87 6.86 -0.95 8.08
C ILE A 87 6.37 -2.31 8.61
N GLN A 88 5.32 -2.28 9.44
CA GLN A 88 4.65 -3.48 9.93
C GLN A 88 3.14 -3.31 9.84
N PHE A 89 2.45 -4.35 9.39
CA PHE A 89 0.98 -4.43 9.38
C PHE A 89 0.58 -5.90 9.31
N TYR A 90 -0.65 -6.21 9.71
CA TYR A 90 -1.22 -7.52 9.50
C TYR A 90 -1.92 -7.58 8.14
N ALA A 91 -1.78 -8.70 7.45
CA ALA A 91 -2.50 -8.95 6.20
C ALA A 91 -3.07 -10.37 6.15
N LYS A 92 -4.25 -10.50 5.58
CA LYS A 92 -4.81 -11.76 5.08
C LYS A 92 -5.55 -11.53 3.77
N GLY A 93 -5.86 -12.58 3.04
CA GLY A 93 -6.46 -12.45 1.72
C GLY A 93 -6.53 -13.76 0.96
N ASP A 94 -6.40 -13.64 -0.36
CA ASP A 94 -6.73 -14.66 -1.34
C ASP A 94 -5.51 -15.44 -1.88
N GLY A 95 -4.38 -15.38 -1.19
CA GLY A 95 -3.12 -16.01 -1.56
C GLY A 95 -2.35 -15.31 -2.69
N LYS A 96 -2.83 -14.17 -3.21
CA LYS A 96 -2.14 -13.44 -4.29
C LYS A 96 -0.96 -12.62 -3.79
N GLN A 97 -0.14 -12.19 -4.75
CA GLN A 97 0.94 -11.24 -4.50
C GLN A 97 0.42 -9.80 -4.54
N TYR A 98 0.91 -9.05 -3.57
CA TYR A 98 0.68 -7.62 -3.39
C TYR A 98 2.03 -6.93 -3.23
N ARG A 99 2.01 -5.61 -3.34
CA ARG A 99 3.18 -4.78 -3.09
C ARG A 99 2.85 -3.67 -2.12
N VAL A 100 3.80 -3.41 -1.24
CA VAL A 100 3.93 -2.13 -0.55
C VAL A 100 4.71 -1.22 -1.47
N VAL A 101 4.20 -0.02 -1.76
CA VAL A 101 4.86 0.99 -2.59
C VAL A 101 5.04 2.26 -1.78
N PHE A 102 6.24 2.83 -1.82
CA PHE A 102 6.54 4.15 -1.31
C PHE A 102 6.83 5.07 -2.49
N ALA A 103 5.88 5.97 -2.76
CA ALA A 103 6.08 7.02 -3.75
C ALA A 103 6.96 8.13 -3.15
N THR A 104 7.86 8.67 -3.95
CA THR A 104 8.79 9.73 -3.53
C THR A 104 8.82 10.87 -4.53
N LEU A 105 9.12 12.09 -4.08
CA LEU A 105 9.27 13.23 -5.00
C LEU A 105 10.41 13.02 -6.03
N ALA A 106 11.45 12.26 -5.66
CA ALA A 106 12.56 11.97 -6.55
C ALA A 106 12.24 11.00 -7.71
N VAL A 107 11.15 10.22 -7.61
CA VAL A 107 10.68 9.32 -8.67
C VAL A 107 9.62 10.03 -9.49
N THR A 108 9.86 10.18 -10.80
CA THR A 108 8.97 10.95 -11.71
C THR A 108 8.41 10.11 -12.85
N ASP A 109 8.63 8.79 -12.83
CA ASP A 109 8.33 7.87 -13.93
C ASP A 109 7.59 6.60 -13.46
N PHE A 110 7.03 6.62 -12.25
CA PHE A 110 6.28 5.53 -11.61
C PHE A 110 7.09 4.28 -11.23
N ASP A 111 8.41 4.27 -11.43
CA ASP A 111 9.28 3.19 -10.94
C ASP A 111 9.56 3.37 -9.44
N ASP A 112 8.49 3.42 -8.64
CA ASP A 112 8.53 3.70 -7.21
C ASP A 112 9.17 2.55 -6.42
N PHE A 113 9.64 2.90 -5.23
CA PHE A 113 10.23 1.94 -4.31
C PHE A 113 9.18 0.99 -3.77
N SER A 114 9.36 -0.31 -3.94
CA SER A 114 8.38 -1.29 -3.52
C SER A 114 9.00 -2.56 -2.94
N HIS A 115 8.15 -3.34 -2.28
CA HIS A 115 8.46 -4.68 -1.82
C HIS A 115 7.22 -5.57 -1.91
N LEU A 116 7.41 -6.81 -2.35
CA LEU A 116 6.30 -7.76 -2.51
C LEU A 116 5.97 -8.45 -1.19
N PHE A 117 4.70 -8.81 -1.02
CA PHE A 117 4.25 -9.73 0.02
C PHE A 117 3.09 -10.58 -0.50
N THR A 118 2.77 -11.66 0.21
CA THR A 118 1.65 -12.56 -0.12
C THR A 118 0.60 -12.47 0.98
N ALA A 119 -0.65 -12.17 0.60
CA ALA A 119 -1.77 -12.14 1.54
C ALA A 119 -2.36 -13.55 1.69
N ARG A 120 -1.91 -14.29 2.71
CA ARG A 120 -2.37 -15.66 2.99
C ARG A 120 -3.80 -15.68 3.52
N GLU A 121 -4.44 -16.85 3.56
CA GLU A 121 -5.81 -17.00 4.07
C GLU A 121 -5.95 -16.54 5.53
N ASP A 122 -4.94 -16.83 6.35
CA ASP A 122 -4.86 -16.41 7.75
C ASP A 122 -4.10 -15.09 7.92
N TRP A 123 -4.39 -14.37 9.00
CA TRP A 123 -3.65 -13.19 9.41
C TRP A 123 -2.16 -13.49 9.55
N GLN A 124 -1.33 -12.69 8.90
CA GLN A 124 0.12 -12.74 9.02
C GLN A 124 0.65 -11.33 9.28
N LEU A 125 1.60 -11.24 10.22
CA LEU A 125 2.35 -10.01 10.41
C LEU A 125 3.36 -9.83 9.27
N VAL A 126 3.09 -8.87 8.41
CA VAL A 126 4.01 -8.44 7.34
C VAL A 126 5.00 -7.46 7.95
N LYS A 127 6.30 -7.75 7.84
CA LYS A 127 7.39 -6.87 8.25
C LYS A 127 8.31 -6.64 7.07
N ILE A 128 8.45 -5.39 6.65
CA ILE A 128 9.28 -5.04 5.51
C ILE A 128 10.32 -4.01 5.97
N PRO A 129 11.60 -4.39 6.05
CA PRO A 129 12.68 -3.43 6.25
C PRO A 129 12.68 -2.40 5.11
N LEU A 130 12.73 -1.11 5.44
CA LEU A 130 12.78 -0.04 4.43
C LEU A 130 14.06 -0.14 3.58
N ALA A 131 15.12 -0.75 4.12
CA ALA A 131 16.36 -1.06 3.39
C ALA A 131 16.20 -2.13 2.31
N GLU A 132 15.08 -2.86 2.26
CA GLU A 132 14.76 -3.87 1.23
C GLU A 132 13.89 -3.32 0.10
N LEU A 133 13.40 -2.08 0.22
CA LEU A 133 12.63 -1.44 -0.85
C LEU A 133 13.48 -1.24 -2.11
N ARG A 134 12.93 -1.60 -3.27
CA ARG A 134 13.61 -1.49 -4.58
C ARG A 134 12.68 -0.92 -5.64
N GLN A 135 13.26 -0.22 -6.59
CA GLN A 135 12.59 0.06 -7.86
C GLN A 135 12.53 -1.22 -8.70
N MET A 136 11.53 -1.34 -9.56
CA MET A 136 11.34 -2.48 -10.47
C MET A 136 12.32 -2.44 -11.66
N GLY A 137 12.93 -1.29 -11.93
CA GLY A 137 14.06 -1.16 -12.85
C GLY A 137 13.69 -0.80 -14.29
N PHE A 138 12.46 -0.33 -14.51
CA PHE A 138 12.03 0.19 -15.81
C PHE A 138 12.23 1.71 -15.95
N GLY A 139 12.42 2.41 -14.83
CA GLY A 139 12.60 3.85 -14.78
C GLY A 139 14.04 4.28 -14.46
N LYS A 140 14.20 5.58 -14.22
CA LYS A 140 15.44 6.19 -13.75
C LYS A 140 15.76 5.67 -12.36
N ARG A 141 17.00 5.21 -12.18
CA ARG A 141 17.48 4.80 -10.87
C ARG A 141 17.56 5.99 -9.91
N VAL A 142 16.84 5.88 -8.80
CA VAL A 142 16.81 6.83 -7.69
C VAL A 142 17.42 6.15 -6.45
N LYS A 143 18.01 6.96 -5.56
CA LYS A 143 18.51 6.47 -4.27
C LYS A 143 17.40 6.61 -3.23
N TRP A 144 17.06 5.51 -2.55
CA TRP A 144 16.18 5.56 -1.39
C TRP A 144 16.81 6.41 -0.28
N THR A 145 16.11 7.47 0.14
CA THR A 145 16.51 8.30 1.29
C THR A 145 15.51 8.25 2.42
N GLY A 146 14.24 7.96 2.11
CA GLY A 146 13.13 8.04 3.05
C GLY A 146 12.79 9.47 3.49
N ARG A 147 13.32 10.53 2.86
CA ARG A 147 13.13 11.92 3.31
C ARG A 147 12.07 12.69 2.52
N ASP A 148 11.67 12.15 1.38
CA ASP A 148 10.82 12.79 0.38
C ASP A 148 9.64 11.89 -0.01
N VAL A 149 9.13 11.11 0.96
CA VAL A 149 8.04 10.17 0.74
C VAL A 149 6.69 10.89 0.68
N THR A 150 5.95 10.71 -0.40
CA THR A 150 4.64 11.36 -0.59
C THR A 150 3.49 10.47 -0.13
N SER A 151 3.55 9.18 -0.46
CA SER A 151 2.50 8.23 -0.13
C SER A 151 3.05 6.83 0.11
N LEU A 152 2.26 6.07 0.86
CA LEU A 152 2.35 4.63 1.00
C LEU A 152 1.17 4.00 0.28
N GLN A 153 1.42 2.99 -0.55
CA GLN A 153 0.37 2.30 -1.28
C GLN A 153 0.43 0.80 -1.02
N LEU A 154 -0.74 0.18 -1.04
CA LEU A 154 -0.91 -1.26 -0.99
C LEU A 154 -1.70 -1.65 -2.23
N THR A 155 -1.01 -2.27 -3.19
CA THR A 155 -1.63 -2.64 -4.47
C THR A 155 -1.42 -4.11 -4.79
N THR A 156 -2.27 -4.66 -5.62
CA THR A 156 -2.01 -5.93 -6.29
C THR A 156 -0.68 -5.88 -7.05
N PHE A 157 -0.05 -7.04 -7.20
CA PHE A 157 1.08 -7.24 -8.11
C PHE A 157 0.74 -8.37 -9.10
N GLY A 158 0.80 -8.06 -10.39
CA GLY A 158 0.42 -8.97 -11.46
C GLY A 158 -1.01 -8.78 -11.97
N ALA A 159 -1.23 -9.21 -13.21
CA ALA A 159 -2.49 -9.16 -13.93
C ALA A 159 -2.57 -10.33 -14.93
N PRO A 160 -3.78 -10.83 -15.28
CA PRO A 160 -5.08 -10.41 -14.79
C PRO A 160 -5.49 -11.10 -13.48
N TYR A 161 -6.33 -10.43 -12.71
CA TYR A 161 -7.09 -11.02 -11.61
C TYR A 161 -8.59 -10.82 -11.84
N LYS A 162 -9.34 -11.92 -12.01
CA LYS A 162 -10.81 -11.89 -12.08
C LYS A 162 -11.42 -11.26 -10.83
N SER A 163 -10.83 -11.58 -9.68
CA SER A 163 -11.09 -10.93 -8.41
C SER A 163 -9.81 -10.92 -7.56
N PHE A 164 -9.70 -9.95 -6.66
CA PHE A 164 -8.75 -9.97 -5.55
C PHE A 164 -9.42 -9.63 -4.22
N LEU A 165 -8.84 -10.10 -3.12
CA LEU A 165 -9.22 -9.79 -1.75
C LEU A 165 -7.97 -9.61 -0.90
N LEU A 166 -7.80 -8.42 -0.34
CA LEU A 166 -6.80 -8.11 0.66
C LEU A 166 -7.50 -7.50 1.87
N VAL A 167 -7.21 -8.01 3.05
CA VAL A 167 -7.63 -7.40 4.32
C VAL A 167 -6.37 -7.02 5.07
N ILE A 168 -6.29 -5.77 5.48
CA ILE A 168 -5.18 -5.25 6.28
C ILE A 168 -5.68 -4.73 7.61
N ASP A 169 -4.81 -4.83 8.60
CA ASP A 169 -5.06 -4.26 9.91
C ASP A 169 -3.74 -3.87 10.58
N GLU A 170 -3.85 -2.98 11.57
CA GLU A 170 -2.75 -2.54 12.39
C GLU A 170 -3.11 -2.68 13.86
N VAL A 171 -2.19 -3.24 14.64
CA VAL A 171 -2.36 -3.52 16.06
C VAL A 171 -1.27 -2.79 16.84
#